data_AF-A0A0L7RFG1-F1
#
_entry.id   AF-A0A0L7RFG1-F1
#
_cell.length_a   1.000
_cell.length_b   1.000
_cell.length_c   1.000
_cell.angle_alpha   90.00
_cell.angle_beta   90.00
_cell.angle_gamma   90.00
#
_symmetry.space_group_name_H-M   'P 1'
#
loop_
_entity.id
_entity.type
_entity.pdbx_description
1 polymer ?
#
loop_
_entity_poly.entity_id
_entity_poly.type
_entity_poly.pdbx_seq_one_letter_code
_entity_poly.pdbx_strand_id
1 'polypeptide(L)'
;MSCNICQTKFSFFTREDDCPGCGFSCCSKCLKYKCDIPDKGVKKTCGRCFYKRRFKNMSNSNNNSTMLDEQEKPIAPVDITKKLDSLENPVKPPIVMYKHTNHWDKFKKGLEPADQEIVDRLRKLKEEDKTTALSVDEIRKRLALLKDEDPNASHHKINIHEVDNRTDQQKTDDLLQEYLEQLELSSSSDSDTEIQSRLRSLQDVSDKPSKHSTNDMDDDDETHISKKLIAKILAEANLSKYEADVDELEEEAERPTCAMCGQTKPSEGCSSYDDEIYCAECLKKEHDDC
;
A
#
# COMPACT_ATOMS: atom_id res chain seq x y z
N MET A 1 19.39 9.06 -26.81
CA MET A 1 19.51 8.30 -25.55
C MET A 1 20.40 9.07 -24.57
N SER A 2 20.13 8.99 -23.27
CA SER A 2 20.85 9.71 -22.22
C SER A 2 21.23 8.79 -21.06
N CYS A 3 22.24 9.20 -20.30
CA CYS A 3 22.70 8.48 -19.12
C CYS A 3 21.59 8.39 -18.07
N ASN A 4 21.26 7.18 -17.61
CA ASN A 4 20.21 6.93 -16.61
C ASN A 4 20.51 7.49 -15.20
N ILE A 5 21.67 8.11 -14.98
CA ILE A 5 22.12 8.62 -13.68
C ILE A 5 22.20 10.15 -13.69
N CYS A 6 22.86 10.73 -14.69
CA CYS A 6 23.08 12.17 -14.78
C CYS A 6 22.32 12.84 -15.94
N GLN A 7 21.51 12.08 -16.68
CA GLN A 7 20.71 12.53 -17.82
C GLN A 7 21.48 13.21 -18.96
N THR A 8 22.81 13.11 -18.96
CA THR A 8 23.64 13.62 -20.06
C THR A 8 23.35 12.83 -21.33
N LYS A 9 23.06 13.53 -22.43
CA LYS A 9 22.86 12.93 -23.75
C LYS A 9 24.14 12.25 -24.22
N PHE A 10 24.00 11.05 -24.78
CA PHE A 10 25.11 10.36 -25.43
C PHE A 10 25.43 11.05 -26.76
N SER A 11 26.71 11.17 -27.04
CA SER A 11 27.26 11.87 -28.21
C SER A 11 28.65 11.29 -28.51
N PHE A 12 29.29 11.77 -29.58
CA PHE A 12 30.68 11.39 -29.89
C PHE A 12 31.66 11.64 -28.73
N PHE A 13 31.41 12.63 -27.88
CA PHE A 13 32.24 12.93 -26.70
C PHE A 13 31.81 12.18 -25.43
N THR A 14 30.60 11.64 -25.42
CA THR A 14 29.99 10.95 -24.27
C THR A 14 29.54 9.56 -24.70
N ARG A 15 30.48 8.60 -24.58
CA ARG A 15 30.23 7.17 -24.81
C ARG A 15 29.09 6.65 -23.93
N GLU A 16 28.29 5.79 -24.52
CA GLU A 16 27.28 4.96 -23.86
C GLU A 16 27.92 3.65 -23.40
N ASP A 17 27.92 3.40 -22.09
CA ASP A 17 28.42 2.18 -21.46
C ASP A 17 27.33 1.58 -20.56
N ASP A 18 27.12 0.26 -20.63
CA ASP A 18 26.12 -0.39 -19.78
C ASP A 18 26.67 -0.78 -18.42
N CYS A 19 25.89 -0.53 -17.36
CA CYS A 19 26.25 -1.00 -16.03
C CYS A 19 26.09 -2.53 -15.96
N PRO A 20 27.15 -3.31 -15.68
CA PRO A 20 27.06 -4.77 -15.64
C PRO A 20 26.22 -5.32 -14.48
N GLY A 21 25.83 -4.47 -13.51
CA GLY A 21 24.97 -4.83 -12.39
C GLY A 21 23.47 -4.57 -12.59
N CYS A 22 23.06 -3.61 -13.42
CA CYS A 22 21.65 -3.29 -13.66
C CYS A 22 21.25 -3.20 -15.13
N GLY A 23 22.20 -3.27 -16.07
CA GLY A 23 21.95 -3.19 -17.51
C GLY A 23 21.59 -1.81 -18.04
N PHE A 24 21.50 -0.78 -17.20
CA PHE A 24 21.17 0.57 -17.66
C PHE A 24 22.36 1.25 -18.33
N SER A 25 22.07 1.97 -19.41
CA SER A 25 23.04 2.81 -20.11
C SER A 25 23.48 3.99 -19.25
N CYS A 26 24.78 4.11 -19.09
CA CYS A 26 25.47 5.06 -18.23
C CYS A 26 26.58 5.74 -19.03
N CYS A 27 26.93 6.98 -18.70
CA CYS A 27 28.17 7.55 -19.20
C CYS A 27 29.36 7.02 -18.38
N SER A 28 30.55 7.02 -18.97
CA SER A 28 31.80 6.63 -18.29
C SER A 28 32.04 7.37 -16.97
N LYS A 29 31.59 8.63 -16.87
CA LYS A 29 31.63 9.42 -15.64
C LYS A 29 30.73 8.87 -14.55
N CYS A 30 29.62 8.22 -14.86
CA CYS A 30 28.72 7.65 -13.84
C CYS A 30 29.10 6.21 -13.46
N LEU A 31 29.88 5.53 -14.29
CA LEU A 31 30.40 4.19 -14.05
C LEU A 31 31.74 4.22 -13.26
N LYS A 32 31.73 4.79 -12.05
CA LYS A 32 32.95 5.05 -11.27
C LYS A 32 33.40 3.89 -10.37
N TYR A 33 32.47 3.09 -9.87
CA TYR A 33 32.72 2.20 -8.74
C TYR A 33 33.13 0.80 -9.20
N LYS A 34 34.26 0.29 -8.70
CA LYS A 34 34.66 -1.10 -8.97
C LYS A 34 33.93 -2.04 -8.01
N CYS A 35 33.28 -3.06 -8.54
CA CYS A 35 32.52 -4.04 -7.77
C CYS A 35 32.78 -5.43 -8.34
N ASP A 36 32.93 -6.43 -7.46
CA ASP A 36 32.96 -7.83 -7.85
C ASP A 36 31.55 -8.34 -8.11
N ILE A 37 31.29 -8.67 -9.37
CA ILE A 37 30.03 -9.25 -9.81
C ILE A 37 30.24 -10.76 -9.94
N PRO A 38 29.37 -11.59 -9.35
CA PRO A 38 29.42 -13.03 -9.58
C PRO A 38 29.46 -13.29 -11.09
N ASP A 39 30.31 -14.22 -11.51
CA ASP A 39 30.50 -14.66 -12.90
C ASP A 39 31.21 -13.67 -13.84
N LYS A 40 31.33 -12.38 -13.48
CA LYS A 40 31.94 -11.35 -14.36
C LYS A 40 33.21 -10.71 -13.80
N GLY A 41 33.58 -11.02 -12.55
CA GLY A 41 34.75 -10.46 -11.86
C GLY A 41 34.63 -8.97 -11.54
N VAL A 42 35.77 -8.32 -11.27
CA VAL A 42 35.84 -6.89 -10.92
C VAL A 42 35.50 -6.03 -12.14
N LYS A 43 34.31 -5.44 -12.17
CA LYS A 43 33.90 -4.48 -13.21
C LYS A 43 33.47 -3.14 -12.62
N LYS A 44 33.54 -2.10 -13.46
CA LYS A 44 33.00 -0.78 -13.11
C LYS A 44 31.48 -0.83 -13.15
N THR A 45 30.83 -0.32 -12.13
CA THR A 45 29.38 -0.31 -11.91
C THR A 45 28.93 1.09 -11.52
N CYS A 46 27.63 1.36 -11.68
CA CYS A 46 27.02 2.59 -11.19
C CYS A 46 26.93 2.60 -9.65
N GLY A 47 26.83 3.79 -9.07
CA GLY A 47 26.74 3.95 -7.61
C GLY A 47 25.58 3.14 -6.99
N ARG A 48 24.41 3.12 -7.62
CA ARG A 48 23.25 2.35 -7.15
C ARG A 48 23.56 0.85 -7.01
N CYS A 49 24.19 0.25 -8.01
CA CYS A 49 24.59 -1.16 -7.97
C CYS A 49 25.69 -1.43 -6.94
N PHE A 50 26.66 -0.53 -6.83
CA PHE A 50 27.73 -0.65 -5.83
C PHE A 50 27.18 -0.64 -4.40
N TYR A 51 26.32 0.34 -4.06
CA TYR A 51 25.70 0.42 -2.74
C TYR A 51 24.78 -0.78 -2.49
N LYS A 52 23.89 -1.13 -3.44
CA LYS A 52 22.99 -2.29 -3.30
C LYS A 52 23.77 -3.58 -3.03
N ARG A 53 24.90 -3.79 -3.71
CA ARG A 53 25.76 -4.97 -3.46
C ARG A 53 26.46 -4.91 -2.12
N ARG A 54 27.01 -3.74 -1.74
CA ARG A 54 27.66 -3.56 -0.44
C ARG A 54 26.70 -3.88 0.71
N PHE A 55 25.44 -3.42 0.62
CA PHE A 55 24.42 -3.74 1.62
C PHE A 55 24.03 -5.23 1.61
N LYS A 56 23.86 -5.84 0.43
CA LYS A 56 23.53 -7.28 0.33
C LYS A 56 24.64 -8.18 0.89
N ASN A 57 25.90 -7.82 0.70
CA ASN A 57 27.03 -8.54 1.30
C ASN A 57 27.08 -8.39 2.83
N MET A 58 26.60 -7.28 3.38
CA MET A 58 26.46 -7.11 4.83
C MET A 58 25.35 -8.01 5.39
N SER A 59 24.22 -8.13 4.68
CA SER A 59 23.09 -8.98 5.10
C SER A 59 23.38 -10.48 5.02
N ASN A 60 24.16 -10.94 4.03
CA ASN A 60 24.55 -12.36 3.93
C ASN A 60 25.56 -12.80 4.99
N SER A 61 26.16 -11.87 5.75
CA SER A 61 27.08 -12.20 6.84
C SER A 61 26.39 -12.31 8.20
N ASN A 62 25.07 -12.02 8.29
CA ASN A 62 24.32 -11.90 9.55
C ASN A 62 23.33 -13.05 9.78
N ASN A 63 23.79 -14.30 9.69
CA ASN A 63 23.20 -15.42 10.44
C ASN A 63 23.87 -15.60 11.81
N ASN A 64 24.50 -14.56 12.33
CA ASN A 64 24.75 -14.40 13.77
C ASN A 64 24.59 -12.92 14.10
N SER A 65 23.71 -12.66 15.07
CA SER A 65 23.48 -11.38 15.70
C SER A 65 24.79 -10.65 16.00
N THR A 66 24.86 -9.36 15.69
CA THR A 66 25.21 -8.25 16.60
C THR A 66 25.45 -6.98 15.77
N MET A 67 24.84 -5.89 16.22
CA MET A 67 25.09 -4.53 15.77
C MET A 67 26.59 -4.20 15.82
N LEU A 68 27.13 -3.67 14.74
CA LEU A 68 28.43 -2.99 14.73
C LEU A 68 28.11 -1.56 14.27
N ASP A 69 28.10 -0.52 15.10
CA ASP A 69 29.12 -0.05 16.04
C ASP A 69 30.57 -0.45 15.76
N GLU A 70 31.45 0.50 15.97
CA GLU A 70 32.78 0.60 15.41
C GLU A 70 33.66 -0.63 15.74
N GLN A 71 34.23 -1.21 14.69
CA GLN A 71 35.50 -1.94 14.67
C GLN A 71 36.00 -2.58 15.99
N GLU A 72 35.53 -3.77 16.34
CA GLU A 72 36.28 -4.68 17.21
C GLU A 72 36.55 -6.01 16.50
N LYS A 73 37.83 -6.20 16.12
CA LYS A 73 38.36 -7.53 15.78
C LYS A 73 38.48 -8.33 17.08
N PRO A 74 38.12 -9.63 17.14
CA PRO A 74 38.39 -10.44 18.30
C PRO A 74 39.91 -10.62 18.46
N ILE A 75 40.45 -9.98 19.48
CA ILE A 75 41.85 -10.09 19.87
C ILE A 75 41.99 -11.45 20.57
N ALA A 76 42.72 -12.38 19.94
CA ALA A 76 43.23 -13.57 20.63
C ALA A 76 43.95 -13.14 21.92
N PRO A 77 43.99 -13.93 23.01
CA PRO A 77 44.63 -13.51 24.26
C PRO A 77 46.12 -13.23 24.00
N VAL A 78 46.45 -11.96 23.74
CA VAL A 78 47.83 -11.55 23.54
C VAL A 78 48.39 -11.32 24.92
N ASP A 79 49.35 -12.18 25.28
CA ASP A 79 50.16 -12.08 26.48
C ASP A 79 50.66 -10.64 26.64
N ILE A 80 50.03 -9.93 27.58
CA ILE A 80 50.09 -8.46 27.73
C ILE A 80 51.52 -8.03 28.09
N THR A 81 52.27 -8.95 28.71
CA THR A 81 53.66 -8.83 29.11
C THR A 81 54.59 -8.51 27.93
N LYS A 82 54.46 -9.25 26.82
CA LYS A 82 55.31 -9.09 25.63
C LYS A 82 55.06 -7.79 24.86
N LYS A 83 53.86 -7.22 24.99
CA LYS A 83 53.49 -5.93 24.36
C LYS A 83 54.00 -4.73 25.16
N LEU A 84 54.07 -4.83 26.49
CA LEU A 84 54.62 -3.77 27.34
C LEU A 84 56.14 -3.62 27.13
N ASP A 85 56.88 -4.72 27.06
CA ASP A 85 58.33 -4.70 26.76
C ASP A 85 58.66 -4.10 25.37
N SER A 86 57.73 -4.17 24.42
CA SER A 86 57.89 -3.59 23.08
C SER A 86 57.60 -2.08 23.02
N LEU A 87 56.91 -1.53 24.02
CA LEU A 87 56.59 -0.11 24.15
C LEU A 87 57.70 0.66 24.88
N GLU A 88 58.45 -0.01 25.75
CA GLU A 88 59.62 0.53 26.44
C GLU A 88 60.88 0.45 25.57
N ASN A 89 60.81 1.04 24.36
CA ASN A 89 61.99 1.19 23.51
C ASN A 89 62.61 2.58 23.75
N PRO A 90 63.74 2.69 24.49
CA PRO A 90 64.33 3.97 24.89
C PRO A 90 64.96 4.78 23.73
N VAL A 91 64.81 4.33 22.48
CA VAL A 91 65.45 4.92 21.28
C VAL A 91 64.46 5.69 20.39
N LYS A 92 63.16 5.78 20.73
CA LYS A 92 62.21 6.59 19.95
C LYS A 92 62.24 8.06 20.40
N PRO A 93 62.37 9.05 19.48
CA PRO A 93 62.26 10.46 19.84
C PRO A 93 60.85 10.76 20.41
N PRO A 94 60.70 11.81 21.24
CA PRO A 94 59.46 12.07 21.96
C PRO A 94 58.27 12.16 21.01
N ILE A 95 57.18 11.46 21.36
CA ILE A 95 55.92 11.51 20.64
C ILE A 95 55.38 12.94 20.75
N VAL A 96 55.50 13.71 19.66
CA VAL A 96 54.84 15.01 19.54
C VAL A 96 53.34 14.75 19.43
N MET A 97 52.62 15.00 20.53
CA MET A 97 51.16 15.03 20.52
C MET A 97 50.70 16.18 19.63
N TYR A 98 50.29 15.89 18.39
CA TYR A 98 49.58 16.87 17.57
C TYR A 98 48.25 17.18 18.24
N LYS A 99 48.14 18.33 18.91
CA LYS A 99 46.85 18.89 19.34
C LYS A 99 45.96 18.98 18.10
N HIS A 100 44.88 18.22 18.08
CA HIS A 100 43.80 18.41 17.12
C HIS A 100 43.22 19.80 17.35
N THR A 101 43.69 20.79 16.59
CA THR A 101 43.15 22.15 16.68
C THR A 101 41.71 22.13 16.19
N ASN A 102 40.79 22.67 17.00
CA ASN A 102 39.39 22.80 16.62
C ASN A 102 39.31 23.52 15.27
N HIS A 103 38.39 23.07 14.40
CA HIS A 103 38.23 23.63 13.06
C HIS A 103 38.13 25.16 13.06
N TRP A 104 37.45 25.71 14.06
CA TRP A 104 37.31 27.15 14.30
C TRP A 104 38.63 27.87 14.64
N ASP A 105 39.53 27.22 15.36
CA ASP A 105 40.83 27.81 15.73
C ASP A 105 41.79 27.84 14.53
N LYS A 106 41.58 26.95 13.55
CA LYS A 106 42.26 27.02 12.25
C LYS A 106 41.79 28.22 11.43
N PHE A 107 40.50 28.55 11.49
CA PHE A 107 39.95 29.73 10.79
C PHE A 107 40.36 31.04 11.45
N LYS A 108 40.48 31.11 12.78
CA LYS A 108 40.98 32.30 13.47
C LYS A 108 42.44 32.60 13.15
N LYS A 109 43.24 31.57 12.86
CA LYS A 109 44.68 31.72 12.63
C LYS A 109 44.95 32.37 11.27
N GLY A 110 45.39 33.62 11.28
CA GLY A 110 45.77 34.38 10.09
C GLY A 110 44.76 35.44 9.65
N LEU A 111 43.68 35.63 10.42
CA LEU A 111 42.69 36.69 10.19
C LEU A 111 43.08 37.98 10.93
N GLU A 112 42.65 39.11 10.40
CA GLU A 112 42.74 40.42 11.06
C GLU A 112 41.88 40.41 12.35
N PRO A 113 42.21 41.20 13.40
CA PRO A 113 41.44 41.23 14.65
C PRO A 113 39.92 41.41 14.49
N ALA A 114 39.46 42.18 13.51
CA ALA A 114 38.03 42.34 13.22
C ALA A 114 37.39 41.02 12.75
N ASP A 115 38.06 40.29 11.86
CA ASP A 115 37.56 39.02 11.34
C ASP A 115 37.63 37.90 12.39
N GLN A 116 38.59 37.96 13.32
CA GLN A 116 38.63 37.04 14.45
C GLN A 116 37.38 37.19 15.33
N GLU A 117 36.97 38.42 15.65
CA GLU A 117 35.74 38.69 16.41
C GLU A 117 34.49 38.16 15.69
N ILE A 118 34.43 38.27 14.36
CA ILE A 118 33.35 37.70 13.55
C ILE A 118 33.29 36.18 13.72
N VAL A 119 34.43 35.49 13.70
CA VAL A 119 34.50 34.04 13.91
C VAL A 119 34.02 33.65 15.31
N ASP A 120 34.32 34.44 16.34
CA ASP A 120 33.85 34.22 17.71
C ASP A 120 32.34 34.37 17.80
N ARG A 121 31.79 35.40 17.17
CA ARG A 121 30.35 35.64 17.10
C ARG A 121 29.61 34.52 16.37
N LEU A 122 30.17 34.04 15.26
CA LEU A 122 29.61 32.91 14.51
C LEU A 122 29.64 31.60 15.32
N ARG A 123 30.70 31.38 16.09
CA ARG A 123 30.79 30.23 17.01
C ARG A 123 29.64 30.28 18.03
N LYS A 124 29.44 31.44 18.66
CA LYS A 124 28.39 31.66 19.65
C LYS A 124 26.98 31.48 19.07
N LEU A 125 26.70 32.06 17.90
CA LEU A 125 25.40 31.91 17.23
C LEU A 125 25.10 30.45 16.88
N LYS A 126 26.10 29.69 16.43
CA LYS A 126 25.91 28.27 16.11
C LYS A 126 25.61 27.41 17.36
N GLU A 127 26.18 27.77 18.50
CA GLU A 127 25.89 27.11 19.78
C GLU A 127 24.47 27.45 20.26
N GLU A 128 24.04 28.70 20.11
CA GLU A 128 22.67 29.17 20.40
C GLU A 128 21.62 28.50 19.50
N ASP A 129 21.83 28.44 18.18
CA ASP A 129 20.92 27.76 17.22
C ASP A 129 20.78 26.26 17.51
N LYS A 130 21.82 25.64 18.06
CA LYS A 130 21.75 24.22 18.45
C LYS A 130 20.84 24.00 19.65
N THR A 131 20.63 25.02 20.48
CA THR A 131 19.71 24.94 21.64
C THR A 131 18.25 25.20 21.28
N THR A 132 17.99 25.87 20.15
CA THR A 132 16.62 26.16 19.65
C THR A 132 16.10 25.13 18.65
N ALA A 133 16.97 24.23 18.16
CA ALA A 133 16.54 23.09 17.37
C ALA A 133 15.67 22.16 18.23
N LEU A 134 14.36 22.23 18.01
CA LEU A 134 13.39 21.34 18.65
C LEU A 134 13.81 19.88 18.47
N SER A 135 13.66 19.08 19.52
CA SER A 135 13.98 17.66 19.45
C SER A 135 13.19 16.99 18.32
N VAL A 136 13.81 16.01 17.65
CA VAL A 136 13.16 15.20 16.60
C VAL A 136 11.85 14.59 17.11
N ASP A 137 11.77 14.29 18.42
CA ASP A 137 10.57 13.75 19.06
C ASP A 137 9.45 14.79 19.18
N GLU A 138 9.81 16.05 19.45
CA GLU A 138 8.85 17.15 19.50
C GLU A 138 8.31 17.48 18.11
N ILE A 139 9.19 17.45 17.09
CA ILE A 139 8.79 17.60 15.69
C ILE A 139 7.82 16.49 15.30
N ARG A 140 8.11 15.23 15.66
CA ARG A 140 7.21 14.10 15.39
C ARG A 140 5.84 14.26 16.05
N LYS A 141 5.80 14.66 17.32
CA LYS A 141 4.54 14.90 18.05
C LYS A 141 3.72 16.01 17.41
N ARG A 142 4.35 17.13 17.03
CA ARG A 142 3.65 18.24 16.35
C ARG A 142 3.12 17.82 14.99
N LEU A 143 3.86 17.02 14.23
CA LEU A 143 3.40 16.50 12.94
C LEU A 143 2.24 15.52 13.09
N ALA A 144 2.21 14.70 14.13
CA ALA A 144 1.09 13.80 14.41
C ALA A 144 -0.18 14.61 14.73
N LEU A 145 -0.09 15.60 15.62
CA LEU A 145 -1.21 16.50 15.93
C LEU A 145 -1.73 17.26 14.71
N LEU A 146 -0.85 17.69 13.80
CA LEU A 146 -1.26 18.37 12.55
C LEU A 146 -1.90 17.43 11.53
N LYS A 147 -1.73 16.12 11.67
CA LYS A 147 -2.30 15.09 10.81
C LYS A 147 -3.52 14.41 11.42
N ASP A 148 -3.99 14.90 12.57
CA ASP A 148 -5.03 14.26 13.38
C ASP A 148 -4.69 12.79 13.73
N GLU A 149 -3.40 12.47 13.81
CA GLU A 149 -2.89 11.15 14.19
C GLU A 149 -2.47 11.18 15.67
N ASP A 150 -2.76 10.12 16.43
CA ASP A 150 -2.38 10.05 17.85
C ASP A 150 -0.85 10.01 17.98
N PRO A 151 -0.22 10.99 18.68
CA PRO A 151 1.24 11.04 18.86
C PRO A 151 1.83 9.87 19.65
N ASN A 152 0.99 9.08 20.34
CA ASN A 152 1.38 7.87 21.06
C ASN A 152 0.96 6.58 20.34
N ALA A 153 0.22 6.66 19.24
CA ALA A 153 -0.08 5.47 18.46
C ALA A 153 1.22 4.96 17.85
N SER A 154 1.61 3.74 18.22
CA SER A 154 2.69 3.03 17.57
C SER A 154 2.31 2.89 16.10
N HIS A 155 2.94 3.67 15.22
CA HIS A 155 2.74 3.57 13.77
C HIS A 155 2.98 2.12 13.36
N HIS A 156 1.90 1.34 13.21
CA HIS A 156 1.97 0.07 12.54
C HIS A 156 2.41 0.42 11.12
N LYS A 157 3.67 0.10 10.81
CA LYS A 157 4.22 0.31 9.48
C LYS A 157 3.44 -0.59 8.54
N ILE A 158 2.37 -0.06 7.96
CA ILE A 158 1.54 -0.76 6.98
C ILE A 158 2.49 -1.15 5.85
N ASN A 159 2.65 -2.45 5.66
CA ASN A 159 3.48 -2.95 4.58
C ASN A 159 2.67 -2.83 3.29
N ILE A 160 2.87 -1.73 2.56
CA ILE A 160 2.19 -1.43 1.28
C ILE A 160 2.49 -2.51 0.20
N HIS A 161 3.46 -3.40 0.45
CA HIS A 161 3.82 -4.51 -0.45
C HIS A 161 3.30 -5.87 0.01
N GLU A 162 2.47 -5.92 1.06
CA GLU A 162 1.83 -7.16 1.48
C GLU A 162 0.80 -7.59 0.43
N VAL A 163 0.94 -8.83 -0.04
CA VAL A 163 0.02 -9.42 -1.01
C VAL A 163 -1.30 -9.69 -0.29
N ASP A 164 -2.40 -9.19 -0.84
CA ASP A 164 -3.74 -9.42 -0.32
C ASP A 164 -4.10 -10.91 -0.43
N ASN A 165 -4.16 -11.59 0.72
CA ASN A 165 -4.52 -13.00 0.82
C ASN A 165 -6.02 -13.22 1.07
N ARG A 166 -6.84 -12.15 1.09
CA ARG A 166 -8.30 -12.27 1.24
C ARG A 166 -8.90 -12.99 0.03
N THR A 167 -9.96 -13.74 0.30
CA THR A 167 -10.77 -14.36 -0.75
C THR A 167 -11.50 -13.30 -1.58
N ASP A 168 -11.88 -13.62 -2.81
CA ASP A 168 -12.57 -12.65 -3.67
C ASP A 168 -13.93 -12.21 -3.09
N GLN A 169 -14.62 -13.11 -2.39
CA GLN A 169 -15.84 -12.77 -1.66
C GLN A 169 -15.59 -11.76 -0.53
N GLN A 170 -14.53 -11.94 0.26
CA GLN A 170 -14.17 -10.98 1.30
C GLN A 170 -13.81 -9.62 0.72
N LYS A 171 -13.14 -9.59 -0.45
CA LYS A 171 -12.83 -8.32 -1.13
C LYS A 171 -14.09 -7.61 -1.59
N THR A 172 -15.10 -8.34 -2.09
CA THR A 172 -16.38 -7.73 -2.50
C THR A 172 -17.17 -7.23 -1.31
N ASP A 173 -17.19 -7.98 -0.21
CA ASP A 173 -17.91 -7.59 1.00
C ASP A 173 -17.26 -6.34 1.64
N ASP A 174 -15.93 -6.29 1.70
CA ASP A 174 -15.19 -5.12 2.20
C ASP A 174 -15.41 -3.88 1.32
N LEU A 175 -15.47 -4.04 -0.01
CA LEU A 175 -15.78 -2.94 -0.93
C LEU A 175 -17.21 -2.44 -0.77
N LEU A 176 -18.17 -3.36 -0.57
CA LEU A 176 -19.56 -3.01 -0.32
C LEU A 176 -19.70 -2.25 1.00
N GLN A 177 -19.00 -2.70 2.03
CA GLN A 177 -18.95 -2.04 3.34
C GLN A 177 -18.39 -0.61 3.23
N GLU A 178 -17.29 -0.41 2.51
CA GLU A 178 -16.72 0.93 2.25
C GLU A 178 -17.74 1.87 1.59
N TYR A 179 -18.48 1.38 0.60
CA TYR A 179 -19.51 2.18 -0.08
C TYR A 179 -20.67 2.54 0.85
N LEU A 180 -21.10 1.61 1.70
CA LEU A 180 -22.16 1.86 2.69
C LEU A 180 -21.72 2.89 3.72
N GLU A 181 -20.49 2.78 4.25
CA GLU A 181 -19.94 3.76 5.19
C GLU A 181 -19.84 5.15 4.57
N GLN A 182 -19.46 5.25 3.29
CA GLN A 182 -19.42 6.53 2.58
C GLN A 182 -20.82 7.15 2.43
N LEU A 183 -21.85 6.33 2.17
CA LEU A 183 -23.24 6.78 2.12
C LEU A 183 -23.72 7.24 3.51
N GLU A 184 -23.41 6.50 4.56
CA GLU A 184 -23.76 6.88 5.94
C GLU A 184 -23.18 8.24 6.29
N LEU A 185 -21.88 8.48 6.03
CA LEU A 185 -21.22 9.77 6.26
C LEU A 185 -21.86 10.92 5.46
N SER A 186 -22.29 10.66 4.22
CA SER A 186 -22.97 11.67 3.40
C SER A 186 -24.39 11.99 3.86
N SER A 187 -25.05 11.03 4.51
CA SER A 187 -26.43 11.17 5.02
C SER A 187 -26.50 11.71 6.44
N SER A 188 -25.49 11.44 7.27
CA SER A 188 -25.43 11.82 8.68
C SER A 188 -24.89 13.23 8.91
N SER A 189 -24.49 13.94 7.85
CA SER A 189 -24.01 15.31 7.98
C SER A 189 -25.19 16.26 8.23
N ASP A 190 -25.67 16.25 9.48
CA ASP A 190 -26.47 17.31 10.11
C ASP A 190 -25.74 18.67 10.09
N SER A 191 -24.53 18.75 9.53
CA SER A 191 -23.85 20.02 9.28
C SER A 191 -24.72 20.97 8.49
N ASP A 192 -25.49 20.48 7.52
CA ASP A 192 -26.33 21.36 6.70
C ASP A 192 -27.53 21.88 7.51
N THR A 193 -28.10 21.06 8.39
CA THR A 193 -29.21 21.46 9.27
C THR A 193 -28.72 22.40 10.39
N GLU A 194 -27.53 22.16 10.93
CA GLU A 194 -26.86 23.02 11.92
C GLU A 194 -26.47 24.38 11.32
N ILE A 195 -25.86 24.39 10.13
CA ILE A 195 -25.50 25.60 9.40
C ILE A 195 -26.76 26.38 9.03
N GLN A 196 -27.81 25.73 8.54
CA GLN A 196 -29.10 26.38 8.27
C GLN A 196 -29.73 26.98 9.53
N SER A 197 -29.68 26.27 10.66
CA SER A 197 -30.19 26.78 11.94
C SER A 197 -29.39 28.00 12.40
N ARG A 198 -28.06 27.96 12.28
CA ARG A 198 -27.17 29.08 12.60
C ARG A 198 -27.39 30.28 11.68
N LEU A 199 -27.62 30.04 10.39
CA LEU A 199 -27.96 31.10 9.43
C LEU A 199 -29.31 31.73 9.75
N ARG A 200 -30.32 30.95 10.12
CA ARG A 200 -31.63 31.46 10.57
C ARG A 200 -31.53 32.30 11.86
N SER A 201 -30.65 31.92 12.79
CA SER A 201 -30.41 32.71 14.01
C SER A 201 -29.63 34.01 13.75
N LEU A 202 -28.79 34.06 12.71
CA LEU A 202 -28.04 35.26 12.31
C LEU A 202 -28.84 36.19 11.40
N GLN A 203 -29.74 35.62 10.62
CA GLN A 203 -30.70 36.35 9.81
C GLN A 203 -31.83 36.80 10.74
N ASP A 204 -31.65 37.96 11.38
CA ASP A 204 -32.61 38.63 12.27
C ASP A 204 -33.83 39.14 11.46
N VAL A 205 -34.49 38.26 10.70
CA VAL A 205 -35.73 38.52 9.96
C VAL A 205 -36.89 38.35 10.93
N SER A 206 -37.15 39.44 11.65
CA SER A 206 -38.45 39.71 12.25
C SER A 206 -39.57 39.41 11.25
N ASP A 207 -40.57 38.66 11.73
CA ASP A 207 -41.81 38.29 11.04
C ASP A 207 -42.35 39.35 10.08
N LYS A 208 -42.23 39.13 8.76
CA LYS A 208 -43.20 39.60 7.75
C LYS A 208 -43.31 38.59 6.60
N PRO A 209 -44.52 38.17 6.21
CA PRO A 209 -44.71 37.30 5.06
C PRO A 209 -44.59 38.15 3.78
N SER A 210 -43.40 38.19 3.18
CA SER A 210 -43.24 38.76 1.84
C SER A 210 -43.49 37.66 0.82
N LYS A 211 -44.69 37.69 0.22
CA LYS A 211 -44.97 36.95 -1.01
C LYS A 211 -44.08 37.50 -2.11
N HIS A 212 -43.06 36.75 -2.51
CA HIS A 212 -42.57 36.83 -3.88
C HIS A 212 -42.22 35.43 -4.36
N SER A 213 -43.03 34.93 -5.30
CA SER A 213 -42.70 33.78 -6.13
C SER A 213 -41.35 33.99 -6.80
N THR A 214 -40.46 33.02 -6.65
CA THR A 214 -39.67 32.50 -7.76
C THR A 214 -39.79 31.00 -7.69
N ASN A 215 -40.29 30.42 -8.76
CA ASN A 215 -40.40 28.98 -8.95
C ASN A 215 -38.98 28.39 -8.92
N ASP A 216 -38.76 27.43 -8.04
CA ASP A 216 -37.81 26.33 -8.26
C ASP A 216 -38.62 25.04 -8.04
N MET A 217 -39.28 24.63 -9.12
CA MET A 217 -39.58 23.23 -9.37
C MET A 217 -38.27 22.57 -9.78
N ASP A 218 -38.14 21.26 -9.54
CA ASP A 218 -37.11 20.34 -10.08
C ASP A 218 -36.09 19.75 -9.07
N ASP A 219 -36.51 19.38 -7.85
CA ASP A 219 -35.71 18.42 -7.03
C ASP A 219 -36.54 17.28 -6.39
N ASP A 220 -37.88 17.37 -6.43
CA ASP A 220 -38.75 16.32 -5.91
C ASP A 220 -38.95 15.17 -6.91
N ASP A 221 -38.79 15.42 -8.21
CA ASP A 221 -39.03 14.41 -9.24
C ASP A 221 -37.93 13.33 -9.26
N GLU A 222 -36.65 13.68 -9.22
CA GLU A 222 -35.56 12.69 -9.26
C GLU A 222 -35.51 11.82 -8.00
N THR A 223 -35.72 12.41 -6.82
CA THR A 223 -35.75 11.67 -5.56
C THR A 223 -36.99 10.77 -5.45
N HIS A 224 -38.12 11.18 -6.04
CA HIS A 224 -39.33 10.37 -6.09
C HIS A 224 -39.24 9.26 -7.15
N ILE A 225 -38.61 9.52 -8.31
CA ILE A 225 -38.32 8.52 -9.35
C ILE A 225 -37.36 7.44 -8.81
N SER A 226 -36.29 7.83 -8.13
CA SER A 226 -35.31 6.90 -7.54
C SER A 226 -35.92 6.08 -6.41
N LYS A 227 -36.73 6.68 -5.51
CA LYS A 227 -37.52 5.92 -4.51
C LYS A 227 -38.47 4.93 -5.16
N LYS A 228 -39.16 5.31 -6.24
CA LYS A 228 -40.08 4.43 -6.99
C LYS A 228 -39.34 3.28 -7.68
N LEU A 229 -38.14 3.54 -8.21
CA LEU A 229 -37.29 2.52 -8.82
C LEU A 229 -36.79 1.51 -7.78
N ILE A 230 -36.33 1.98 -6.62
CA ILE A 230 -35.89 1.12 -5.51
C ILE A 230 -37.03 0.24 -5.01
N ALA A 231 -38.22 0.82 -4.82
CA ALA A 231 -39.41 0.06 -4.41
C ALA A 231 -39.79 -1.03 -5.43
N LYS A 232 -39.63 -0.74 -6.73
CA LYS A 232 -39.89 -1.71 -7.79
C LYS A 232 -38.87 -2.86 -7.79
N ILE A 233 -37.57 -2.57 -7.64
CA ILE A 233 -36.51 -3.58 -7.57
C ILE A 233 -36.70 -4.48 -6.34
N LEU A 234 -37.05 -3.91 -5.18
CA LEU A 234 -37.32 -4.69 -3.96
C LEU A 234 -38.57 -5.58 -4.11
N ALA A 235 -39.60 -5.10 -4.81
CA ALA A 235 -40.77 -5.90 -5.12
C ALA A 235 -40.44 -7.04 -6.10
N GLU A 236 -39.65 -6.79 -7.14
CA GLU A 236 -39.18 -7.81 -8.09
C GLU A 236 -38.25 -8.84 -7.43
N ALA A 237 -37.35 -8.43 -6.54
CA ALA A 237 -36.48 -9.34 -5.79
C ALA A 237 -37.26 -10.23 -4.83
N ASN A 238 -38.29 -9.69 -4.17
CA ASN A 238 -39.20 -10.48 -3.35
C ASN A 238 -40.01 -11.47 -4.21
N LEU A 239 -40.46 -11.06 -5.40
CA LEU A 239 -41.18 -11.96 -6.33
C LEU A 239 -40.27 -13.08 -6.87
N SER A 240 -39.02 -12.75 -7.23
CA SER A 240 -38.00 -13.72 -7.66
C SER A 240 -37.66 -14.73 -6.57
N LYS A 241 -37.75 -14.35 -5.28
CA LYS A 241 -37.58 -15.29 -4.17
C LYS A 241 -38.69 -16.35 -4.12
N TYR A 242 -39.91 -16.00 -4.52
CA TYR A 242 -40.99 -16.97 -4.67
C TYR A 242 -40.88 -17.79 -5.97
N GLU A 243 -40.25 -17.27 -7.03
CA GLU A 243 -39.97 -18.04 -8.25
C GLU A 243 -38.84 -19.06 -8.05
N ALA A 244 -37.81 -18.74 -7.26
CA ALA A 244 -36.75 -19.67 -6.88
C ALA A 244 -37.25 -20.82 -5.97
N ASP A 245 -38.31 -20.58 -5.19
CA ASP A 245 -38.97 -21.61 -4.38
C ASP A 245 -39.97 -22.47 -5.21
N VAL A 246 -40.27 -22.10 -6.47
CA VAL A 246 -41.11 -22.90 -7.39
C VAL A 246 -40.27 -23.92 -8.18
N ASP A 247 -38.96 -23.72 -8.29
CA ASP A 247 -38.05 -24.73 -8.86
C ASP A 247 -37.84 -25.95 -7.94
N GLU A 248 -38.35 -25.91 -6.69
CA GLU A 248 -38.35 -27.04 -5.75
C GLU A 248 -39.75 -27.68 -5.58
N LEU A 249 -40.63 -27.58 -6.59
CA LEU A 249 -41.85 -28.38 -6.69
C LEU A 249 -42.06 -28.93 -8.11
N GLU A 250 -42.06 -30.27 -8.17
CA GLU A 250 -42.49 -31.12 -9.28
C GLU A 250 -41.58 -31.12 -10.53
N GLU A 251 -40.54 -31.97 -10.48
CA GLU A 251 -40.31 -32.87 -11.61
C GLU A 251 -41.64 -33.61 -11.88
N GLU A 252 -42.51 -33.05 -12.72
CA GLU A 252 -43.48 -33.84 -13.46
C GLU A 252 -42.67 -34.77 -14.37
N ALA A 253 -42.24 -35.90 -13.81
CA ALA A 253 -41.79 -37.05 -14.58
C ALA A 253 -42.86 -37.29 -15.65
N GLU A 254 -42.47 -37.14 -16.93
CA GLU A 254 -43.33 -37.36 -18.08
C GLU A 254 -44.12 -38.65 -17.87
N ARG A 255 -45.41 -38.51 -17.53
CA ARG A 255 -46.25 -39.67 -17.24
C ARG A 255 -46.27 -40.53 -18.51
N PRO A 256 -45.89 -41.81 -18.44
CA PRO A 256 -45.78 -42.64 -19.63
C PRO A 256 -47.11 -42.67 -20.37
N THR A 257 -47.10 -42.22 -21.63
CA THR A 257 -48.28 -42.18 -22.50
C THR A 257 -48.44 -43.52 -23.20
N CYS A 258 -49.69 -43.92 -23.44
CA CYS A 258 -49.96 -45.14 -24.19
C CYS A 258 -49.48 -44.99 -25.65
N ALA A 259 -48.61 -45.88 -26.12
CA ALA A 259 -48.07 -45.84 -27.49
C ALA A 259 -49.15 -45.91 -28.59
N MET A 260 -50.31 -46.50 -28.29
CA MET A 260 -51.41 -46.67 -29.26
C MET A 260 -52.42 -45.51 -29.30
N CYS A 261 -52.65 -44.83 -28.18
CA CYS A 261 -53.71 -43.80 -28.10
C CYS A 261 -53.24 -42.45 -27.57
N GLY A 262 -51.99 -42.33 -27.15
CA GLY A 262 -51.38 -41.10 -26.64
C GLY A 262 -51.97 -40.59 -25.33
N GLN A 263 -52.84 -41.35 -24.67
CA GLN A 263 -53.48 -40.92 -23.42
C GLN A 263 -52.57 -41.23 -22.22
N THR A 264 -52.47 -40.28 -21.29
CA THR A 264 -51.83 -40.42 -19.97
C THR A 264 -52.77 -41.18 -19.02
N LYS A 265 -53.01 -42.46 -19.32
CA LYS A 265 -53.79 -43.37 -18.48
C LYS A 265 -52.83 -44.30 -17.73
N PRO A 266 -53.22 -44.83 -16.55
CA PRO A 266 -52.42 -45.83 -15.84
C PRO A 266 -52.13 -46.99 -16.79
N SER A 267 -50.85 -47.29 -16.92
CA SER A 267 -50.32 -48.11 -18.00
C SER A 267 -49.55 -49.29 -17.44
N GLU A 268 -49.73 -50.45 -18.08
CA GLU A 268 -49.16 -51.73 -17.67
C GLU A 268 -48.25 -52.20 -18.81
N GLY A 269 -47.03 -52.65 -18.47
CA GLY A 269 -46.06 -53.13 -19.44
C GLY A 269 -46.34 -54.58 -19.84
N CYS A 270 -46.25 -54.88 -21.13
CA CYS A 270 -46.39 -56.24 -21.65
C CYS A 270 -45.01 -56.88 -21.79
N SER A 271 -44.78 -58.03 -21.15
CA SER A 271 -43.44 -58.66 -21.11
C SER A 271 -43.05 -59.40 -22.40
N SER A 272 -43.92 -59.42 -23.42
CA SER A 272 -43.75 -60.24 -24.63
C SER A 272 -43.41 -59.46 -25.90
N TYR A 273 -43.57 -58.13 -25.90
CA TYR A 273 -43.20 -57.23 -27.00
C TYR A 273 -42.45 -56.03 -26.42
N ASP A 274 -41.53 -55.49 -27.23
CA ASP A 274 -40.59 -54.39 -26.92
C ASP A 274 -41.14 -53.37 -25.92
N ASP A 275 -40.27 -52.84 -25.04
CA ASP A 275 -40.46 -52.01 -23.81
C ASP A 275 -41.42 -50.78 -23.89
N GLU A 276 -42.47 -50.87 -24.69
CA GLU A 276 -43.53 -49.90 -24.92
C GLU A 276 -44.66 -50.11 -23.93
N ILE A 277 -45.25 -48.99 -23.53
CA ILE A 277 -46.22 -48.95 -22.44
C ILE A 277 -47.61 -48.71 -23.04
N TYR A 278 -48.58 -49.55 -22.68
CA TYR A 278 -49.95 -49.48 -23.18
C TYR A 278 -50.94 -49.25 -22.04
N CYS A 279 -52.08 -48.61 -22.34
CA CYS A 279 -53.18 -48.53 -21.38
C CYS A 279 -53.96 -49.86 -21.35
N ALA A 280 -54.61 -50.19 -20.23
CA ALA A 280 -55.33 -51.45 -20.03
C ALA A 280 -56.42 -51.76 -21.10
N GLU A 281 -56.97 -50.72 -21.75
CA GLU A 281 -57.94 -50.89 -22.84
C GLU A 281 -57.29 -51.25 -24.18
N CYS A 282 -56.08 -50.74 -24.44
CA CYS A 282 -55.31 -51.05 -25.65
C CYS A 282 -54.62 -52.42 -25.53
N LEU A 283 -54.12 -52.75 -24.33
CA LEU A 283 -53.53 -54.05 -24.05
C LEU A 283 -54.52 -55.19 -24.32
N LYS A 284 -55.74 -55.11 -23.79
CA LYS A 284 -56.79 -56.13 -23.98
C LYS A 284 -57.41 -56.22 -25.38
N LYS A 285 -57.03 -55.36 -26.33
CA LYS A 285 -57.58 -55.40 -27.70
C LYS A 285 -56.65 -56.05 -28.69
N GLU A 286 -55.34 -55.94 -28.47
CA GLU A 286 -54.33 -56.43 -29.39
C GLU A 286 -53.32 -57.39 -28.73
N HIS A 287 -53.22 -57.38 -27.40
CA HIS A 287 -52.34 -58.24 -26.60
C HIS A 287 -53.15 -59.01 -25.55
N ASP A 288 -54.08 -59.86 -26.00
CA ASP A 288 -54.87 -60.76 -25.12
C ASP A 288 -54.01 -61.78 -24.34
N ASP A 289 -52.73 -61.94 -24.73
CA ASP A 289 -51.76 -62.85 -24.11
C ASP A 289 -50.80 -62.14 -23.12
N CYS A 290 -51.13 -60.91 -22.72
CA CYS A 290 -50.60 -60.17 -21.56
C CYS A 290 -51.74 -59.93 -20.54
#